data_AF-A0A812P7E2-F1
#
_entry.id   AF-A0A812P7E2-F1
#
_cell.length_a   1.000
_cell.length_b   1.000
_cell.length_c   1.000
_cell.angle_alpha   90.00
_cell.angle_beta   90.00
_cell.angle_gamma   90.00
#
_symmetry.space_group_name_H-M   'P 1'
#
loop_
_entity.id
_entity.type
_entity.pdbx_description
1 polymer ?
#
loop_
_entity_poly.entity_id
_entity_poly.type
_entity_poly.pdbx_seq_one_letter_code
_entity_poly.pdbx_strand_id
1 'polypeptide(L)'
;MHRQVAITLATWGISWLVAAPVSCHEVPSCAKHLQTYPGYYHVISAAALVAMLGHEVLSLIATYMGAQETQALVPHLQSRFLPTLLLAVMFGVLATAERLFSRAEWTIAHVMPSADGLTAPGRPVYTMQYMEWGINVPIMLILSGYCTLGRPLREVSRPLIVTNVYVILCWVATATESAFLKWFLIGVSFAMYAWASYDMLNWCSAYERTAPMDLPSRSLRPFLSSGLVAHLLLYGVVYMASVVGIMDAHTERKSFFALTFGAKLAYSAAFVFIRADEYHKTLTDVLRKVSVSNVGMISILRGSFDIILPCVLDAAGRCKLPDKYSGDMTKLEKILGYGVSGANLKDLLAGDEQKKDFSAYVRNVLRQADCPQAFNSATLSTQGAWSCDSGAMPPIAQVLHSKIQQKSQQKLNTTLHLSVVPRSALSLGKERQLVAAFQIATEGPNDQEEPAAAAVTNFETFKAGQSSMGGSTANPTSEGSSHGIVANLADLTKLGASGMLGTPEFTDEASEYWGHTASDESSQKDFAGDRM
;
A
#
# COMPACT_ATOMS: atom_id res chain seq x y z
N MET A 1 13.62 18.16 -9.17
CA MET A 1 12.43 19.02 -9.40
C MET A 1 12.79 20.42 -9.86
N HIS A 2 13.59 21.22 -9.12
CA HIS A 2 13.94 22.61 -9.51
C HIS A 2 14.46 22.77 -10.95
N ARG A 3 15.38 21.89 -11.40
CA ARG A 3 15.89 21.91 -12.78
C ARG A 3 14.78 21.75 -13.83
N GLN A 4 13.78 20.91 -13.57
CA GLN A 4 12.69 20.65 -14.50
C GLN A 4 11.76 21.86 -14.62
N VAL A 5 11.44 22.47 -13.49
CA VAL A 5 10.64 23.71 -13.44
C VAL A 5 11.37 24.81 -14.19
N ALA A 6 12.67 24.99 -13.95
CA ALA A 6 13.49 25.99 -14.64
C ALA A 6 13.51 25.76 -16.17
N ILE A 7 13.72 24.52 -16.63
CA ILE A 7 13.69 24.18 -18.07
C ILE A 7 12.31 24.49 -18.67
N THR A 8 11.23 24.11 -17.99
CA THR A 8 9.86 24.32 -18.48
C THR A 8 9.55 25.82 -18.60
N LEU A 9 9.88 26.60 -17.56
CA LEU A 9 9.68 28.05 -17.56
C LEU A 9 10.55 28.76 -18.60
N ALA A 10 11.82 28.37 -18.75
CA ALA A 10 12.71 28.91 -19.78
C ALA A 10 12.19 28.59 -21.18
N THR A 11 11.71 27.35 -21.41
CA THR A 11 11.13 26.94 -22.69
C THR A 11 9.88 27.75 -23.01
N TRP A 12 8.99 27.97 -22.03
CA TRP A 12 7.83 28.85 -22.19
C TRP A 12 8.24 30.29 -22.52
N GLY A 13 9.19 30.86 -21.78
CA GLY A 13 9.66 32.23 -22.00
C GLY A 13 10.25 32.43 -23.39
N ILE A 14 11.15 31.54 -23.82
CA ILE A 14 11.75 31.59 -25.17
C ILE A 14 10.67 31.40 -26.23
N SER A 15 9.79 30.41 -26.06
CA SER A 15 8.71 30.11 -26.99
C SER A 15 7.75 31.27 -27.16
N TRP A 16 7.44 31.97 -26.07
CA TRP A 16 6.58 33.16 -26.08
C TRP A 16 7.20 34.30 -26.87
N LEU A 17 8.50 34.54 -26.67
CA LEU A 17 9.25 35.58 -27.40
C LEU A 17 9.35 35.25 -28.90
N VAL A 18 9.52 33.98 -29.26
CA VAL A 18 9.62 33.54 -30.66
C VAL A 18 8.27 33.57 -31.37
N ALA A 19 7.21 33.12 -30.68
CA ALA A 19 5.87 33.06 -31.26
C ALA A 19 5.20 34.44 -31.33
N ALA A 20 5.52 35.34 -30.40
CA ALA A 20 4.92 36.69 -30.27
C ALA A 20 3.40 36.69 -30.54
N PRO A 21 2.63 35.86 -29.83
CA PRO A 21 1.29 35.50 -30.26
C PRO A 21 0.31 36.67 -30.10
N VAL A 22 -0.52 36.91 -31.12
CA VAL A 22 -1.52 38.00 -31.11
C VAL A 22 -2.76 37.58 -30.35
N SER A 23 -3.21 38.40 -29.39
CA SER A 23 -4.39 38.10 -28.58
C SER A 23 -5.65 38.03 -29.44
N CYS A 24 -6.49 37.01 -29.22
CA CYS A 24 -7.75 36.88 -29.94
C CYS A 24 -8.74 38.02 -29.69
N HIS A 25 -8.58 38.76 -28.58
CA HIS A 25 -9.40 39.94 -28.30
C HIS A 25 -9.13 41.11 -29.25
N GLU A 26 -7.93 41.16 -29.84
CA GLU A 26 -7.51 42.22 -30.76
C GLU A 26 -8.01 41.98 -32.19
N VAL A 27 -8.42 40.74 -32.50
CA VAL A 27 -8.86 40.33 -33.84
C VAL A 27 -10.37 40.05 -33.84
N PRO A 28 -11.22 40.88 -34.48
CA PRO A 28 -12.68 40.77 -34.41
C PRO A 28 -13.24 39.40 -34.83
N SER A 29 -12.63 38.77 -35.85
CA SER A 29 -13.03 37.44 -36.30
C SER A 29 -12.76 36.35 -35.26
N CYS A 30 -11.65 36.43 -34.52
CA CYS A 30 -11.38 35.50 -33.42
C CYS A 30 -12.25 35.79 -32.20
N ALA A 31 -12.41 37.06 -31.82
CA ALA A 31 -13.25 37.47 -30.69
C ALA A 31 -14.70 36.97 -30.85
N LYS A 32 -15.26 37.01 -32.07
CA LYS A 32 -16.58 36.47 -32.38
C LYS A 32 -16.68 34.96 -32.11
N HIS A 33 -15.62 34.20 -32.43
CA HIS A 33 -15.58 32.76 -32.14
C HIS A 33 -15.60 32.48 -30.63
N LEU A 34 -14.86 33.27 -29.83
CA LEU A 34 -14.85 33.13 -28.38
C LEU A 34 -16.24 33.38 -27.76
N GLN A 35 -16.99 34.36 -28.26
CA GLN A 35 -18.32 34.72 -27.77
C GLN A 35 -19.41 33.70 -28.17
N THR A 36 -19.25 33.02 -29.30
CA THR A 36 -20.26 32.08 -29.82
C THR A 36 -20.26 30.76 -29.03
N TYR A 37 -19.21 30.47 -28.28
CA TYR A 37 -19.06 29.21 -27.59
C TYR A 37 -19.96 29.12 -26.32
N PRO A 38 -20.73 28.04 -26.14
CA PRO A 38 -21.59 27.88 -24.97
C PRO A 38 -20.78 27.70 -23.68
N GLY A 39 -20.68 28.76 -22.87
CA GLY A 39 -19.93 28.75 -21.61
C GLY A 39 -20.52 27.84 -20.52
N TYR A 40 -21.79 27.42 -20.64
CA TYR A 40 -22.47 26.65 -19.59
C TYR A 40 -21.85 25.27 -19.33
N TYR A 41 -21.30 24.60 -20.37
CA TYR A 41 -20.63 23.31 -20.19
C TYR A 41 -19.42 23.41 -19.25
N HIS A 42 -18.66 24.50 -19.38
CA HIS A 42 -17.50 24.78 -18.55
C HIS A 42 -17.90 25.09 -17.10
N VAL A 43 -19.04 25.76 -16.88
CA VAL A 43 -19.56 26.01 -15.53
C VAL A 43 -19.95 24.71 -14.83
N ILE A 44 -20.69 23.83 -15.53
CA ILE A 44 -21.09 22.52 -15.00
C ILE A 44 -19.86 21.66 -14.71
N SER A 45 -18.90 21.63 -15.65
CA SER A 45 -17.63 20.91 -15.47
C SER A 45 -16.84 21.43 -14.28
N ALA A 46 -16.68 22.76 -14.15
CA ALA A 46 -16.00 23.38 -13.02
C ALA A 46 -16.66 23.02 -11.68
N ALA A 47 -18.00 23.03 -11.60
CA ALA A 47 -18.72 22.63 -10.39
C ALA A 47 -18.46 21.16 -10.01
N ALA A 48 -18.48 20.24 -10.99
CA ALA A 48 -18.15 18.83 -10.77
C ALA A 48 -16.70 18.65 -10.31
N LEU A 49 -15.76 19.38 -10.92
CA LEU A 49 -14.33 19.35 -10.55
C LEU A 49 -14.09 19.90 -9.14
N VAL A 50 -14.80 20.94 -8.72
CA VAL A 50 -14.74 21.46 -7.35
C VAL A 50 -15.26 20.42 -6.35
N ALA A 51 -16.34 19.70 -6.67
CA ALA A 51 -16.84 18.63 -5.81
C ALA A 51 -15.80 17.50 -5.64
N MET A 52 -15.15 17.09 -6.73
CA MET A 52 -14.09 16.07 -6.68
C MET A 52 -12.83 16.55 -5.96
N LEU A 53 -12.45 17.82 -6.15
CA LEU A 53 -11.40 18.46 -5.36
C LEU A 53 -11.72 18.39 -3.87
N GLY A 54 -12.95 18.76 -3.48
CA GLY A 54 -13.41 18.66 -2.10
C GLY A 54 -13.31 17.24 -1.55
N HIS A 55 -13.70 16.24 -2.35
CA HIS A 55 -13.57 14.82 -1.97
C HIS A 55 -12.10 14.39 -1.75
N GLU A 56 -11.18 14.76 -2.64
CA GLU A 56 -9.76 14.43 -2.48
C GLU A 56 -9.12 15.21 -1.32
N VAL A 57 -9.51 16.46 -1.08
CA VAL A 57 -9.04 17.25 0.08
C VAL A 57 -9.52 16.63 1.39
N LEU A 58 -10.79 16.25 1.49
CA LEU A 58 -11.33 15.57 2.68
C LEU A 58 -10.64 14.20 2.88
N SER A 59 -10.41 13.46 1.79
CA SER A 59 -9.66 12.20 1.84
C SER A 59 -8.23 12.40 2.31
N LEU A 60 -7.58 13.48 1.89
CA LEU A 60 -6.22 13.85 2.31
C LEU A 60 -6.20 14.17 3.80
N ILE A 61 -7.14 14.97 4.30
CA ILE A 61 -7.28 15.31 5.72
C ILE A 61 -7.54 14.05 6.55
N ALA A 62 -8.49 13.20 6.13
CA ALA A 62 -8.80 11.96 6.82
C ALA A 62 -7.59 11.01 6.87
N THR A 63 -6.86 10.89 5.77
CA THR A 63 -5.62 10.10 5.72
C THR A 63 -4.56 10.73 6.62
N TYR A 64 -4.46 12.06 6.69
CA TYR A 64 -3.45 12.76 7.50
C TYR A 64 -3.71 12.56 8.99
N MET A 65 -4.94 12.79 9.42
CA MET A 65 -5.35 12.60 10.81
C MET A 65 -5.22 11.13 11.24
N GLY A 66 -5.69 10.17 10.40
CA GLY A 66 -5.56 8.74 10.70
C GLY A 66 -4.12 8.23 10.64
N ALA A 67 -3.27 8.85 9.82
CA ALA A 67 -1.86 8.51 9.75
C ALA A 67 -1.06 9.08 10.92
N GLN A 68 -1.46 10.19 11.56
CA GLN A 68 -0.66 10.80 12.61
C GLN A 68 -0.41 9.83 13.78
N GLU A 69 -1.42 9.06 14.18
CA GLU A 69 -1.29 8.02 15.22
C GLU A 69 -0.59 6.76 14.70
N THR A 70 -0.78 6.42 13.43
CA THR A 70 -0.26 5.16 12.84
C THR A 70 1.12 5.30 12.18
N GLN A 71 1.60 6.52 11.93
CA GLN A 71 2.89 6.79 11.28
C GLN A 71 4.06 6.34 12.14
N ALA A 72 3.93 6.43 13.47
CA ALA A 72 4.93 5.88 14.39
C ALA A 72 5.10 4.36 14.21
N LEU A 73 4.04 3.66 13.82
CA LEU A 73 4.02 2.21 13.64
C LEU A 73 4.39 1.78 12.21
N VAL A 74 4.08 2.63 11.21
CA VAL A 74 4.08 2.23 9.79
C VAL A 74 4.57 3.38 8.89
N PRO A 75 5.89 3.58 8.74
CA PRO A 75 6.46 4.71 8.00
C PRO A 75 6.11 4.72 6.51
N HIS A 76 5.76 3.57 5.92
CA HIS A 76 5.37 3.49 4.50
C HIS A 76 4.04 4.21 4.19
N LEU A 77 3.24 4.57 5.20
CA LEU A 77 1.99 5.33 5.01
C LEU A 77 2.24 6.74 4.44
N GLN A 78 3.43 7.32 4.65
CA GLN A 78 3.77 8.64 4.10
C GLN A 78 3.72 8.67 2.55
N SER A 79 4.03 7.54 1.91
CA SER A 79 3.96 7.43 0.44
C SER A 79 2.54 7.50 -0.11
N ARG A 80 1.51 7.24 0.72
CA ARG A 80 0.09 7.23 0.32
C ARG A 80 -0.55 8.62 0.23
N PHE A 81 0.12 9.66 0.72
CA PHE A 81 -0.37 11.04 0.65
C PHE A 81 -0.21 11.65 -0.73
N LEU A 82 0.89 11.34 -1.39
CA LEU A 82 1.27 11.98 -2.65
C LEU A 82 0.22 11.81 -3.76
N PRO A 83 -0.38 10.62 -4.00
CA PRO A 83 -1.40 10.47 -5.04
C PRO A 83 -2.64 11.35 -4.80
N THR A 84 -3.15 11.36 -3.57
CA THR A 84 -4.32 12.17 -3.17
C THR A 84 -4.04 13.67 -3.33
N LEU A 85 -2.87 14.12 -2.88
CA LEU A 85 -2.44 15.51 -3.03
C LEU A 85 -2.34 15.91 -4.51
N LEU A 86 -1.72 15.06 -5.33
CA LEU A 86 -1.56 15.31 -6.77
C LEU A 86 -2.90 15.34 -7.50
N LEU A 87 -3.84 14.45 -7.16
CA LEU A 87 -5.21 14.47 -7.70
C LEU A 87 -5.95 15.74 -7.28
N ALA A 88 -5.85 16.16 -6.02
CA ALA A 88 -6.44 17.41 -5.55
C ALA A 88 -5.87 18.61 -6.34
N VAL A 89 -4.55 18.71 -6.49
CA VAL A 89 -3.92 19.78 -7.29
C VAL A 89 -4.41 19.74 -8.74
N MET A 90 -4.46 18.55 -9.35
CA MET A 90 -4.96 18.39 -10.73
C MET A 90 -6.39 18.89 -10.88
N PHE A 91 -7.29 18.51 -9.96
CA PHE A 91 -8.68 18.97 -9.99
C PHE A 91 -8.84 20.46 -9.72
N GLY A 92 -8.02 21.04 -8.83
CA GLY A 92 -7.98 22.48 -8.60
C GLY A 92 -7.59 23.23 -9.87
N VAL A 93 -6.51 22.81 -10.54
CA VAL A 93 -6.05 23.40 -11.80
C VAL A 93 -7.12 23.29 -12.89
N LEU A 94 -7.76 22.12 -13.04
CA LEU A 94 -8.85 21.94 -14.00
C LEU A 94 -10.07 22.81 -13.68
N ALA A 95 -10.49 22.87 -12.42
CA ALA A 95 -11.63 23.69 -12.01
C ALA A 95 -11.38 25.17 -12.32
N THR A 96 -10.17 25.66 -12.03
CA THR A 96 -9.74 27.02 -12.39
C THR A 96 -9.71 27.21 -13.90
N ALA A 97 -9.21 26.22 -14.66
CA ALA A 97 -9.15 26.29 -16.11
C ALA A 97 -10.54 26.37 -16.75
N GLU A 98 -11.43 25.45 -16.38
CA GLU A 98 -12.84 25.43 -16.81
C GLU A 98 -13.56 26.73 -16.40
N ARG A 99 -13.31 27.23 -15.20
CA ARG A 99 -13.90 28.50 -14.75
C ARG A 99 -13.45 29.70 -15.59
N LEU A 100 -12.19 29.71 -16.04
CA LEU A 100 -11.69 30.74 -16.93
C LEU A 100 -12.24 30.57 -18.36
N PHE A 101 -12.33 29.33 -18.88
CA PHE A 101 -12.97 29.04 -20.17
C PHE A 101 -14.46 29.39 -20.23
N SER A 102 -15.15 29.43 -19.08
CA SER A 102 -16.55 29.88 -19.00
C SER A 102 -16.71 31.38 -19.23
N ARG A 103 -15.62 32.16 -19.15
CA ARG A 103 -15.60 33.61 -19.36
C ARG A 103 -14.78 33.94 -20.60
N ALA A 104 -15.46 34.32 -21.68
CA ALA A 104 -14.80 34.70 -22.93
C ALA A 104 -13.72 35.79 -22.73
N GLU A 105 -14.00 36.78 -21.87
CA GLU A 105 -13.08 37.90 -21.55
C GLU A 105 -11.80 37.48 -20.83
N TRP A 106 -11.81 36.33 -20.16
CA TRP A 106 -10.67 35.84 -19.36
C TRP A 106 -9.95 34.68 -20.04
N THR A 107 -10.47 34.20 -21.17
CA THR A 107 -9.89 33.06 -21.89
C THR A 107 -8.65 33.52 -22.65
N ILE A 108 -7.48 33.04 -22.24
CA ILE A 108 -6.23 33.33 -22.95
C ILE A 108 -6.18 32.50 -24.24
N ALA A 109 -6.47 33.16 -25.35
CA ALA A 109 -6.42 32.60 -26.70
C ALA A 109 -5.70 33.55 -27.65
N HIS A 110 -5.04 32.97 -28.66
CA HIS A 110 -4.32 33.73 -29.68
C HIS A 110 -4.81 33.37 -31.07
N VAL A 111 -4.63 34.27 -32.03
CA VAL A 111 -4.97 34.00 -33.42
C VAL A 111 -3.93 33.10 -34.06
N MET A 112 -4.40 32.05 -34.74
CA MET A 112 -3.57 31.26 -35.63
C MET A 112 -3.30 32.06 -36.90
N PRO A 113 -2.03 32.36 -37.23
CA PRO A 113 -1.70 32.99 -38.50
C PRO A 113 -1.99 32.04 -39.66
N SER A 114 -2.75 32.52 -40.65
CA SER A 114 -3.22 31.75 -41.82
C SER A 114 -2.16 31.64 -42.92
N ALA A 115 -0.92 31.29 -42.56
CA ALA A 115 0.19 31.35 -43.50
C ALA A 115 0.30 30.14 -44.44
N ASP A 116 -0.33 29.02 -44.09
CA ASP A 116 -0.27 27.77 -44.87
C ASP A 116 -1.46 27.57 -45.82
N GLY A 117 -2.49 28.41 -45.73
CA GLY A 117 -3.73 28.28 -46.52
C GLY A 117 -4.58 27.05 -46.18
N LEU A 118 -4.17 26.23 -45.21
CA LEU A 118 -4.89 25.03 -44.78
C LEU A 118 -5.89 25.32 -43.67
N THR A 119 -5.58 26.32 -42.84
CA THR A 119 -6.43 26.73 -41.72
C THR A 119 -7.19 28.02 -42.05
N ALA A 120 -8.44 28.12 -41.58
CA ALA A 120 -9.24 29.31 -41.79
C ALA A 120 -8.62 30.53 -41.04
N PRO A 121 -8.59 31.72 -41.65
CA PRO A 121 -8.05 32.91 -41.01
C PRO A 121 -8.86 33.30 -39.77
N GLY A 122 -8.15 33.67 -38.70
CA GLY A 122 -8.77 34.04 -37.43
C GLY A 122 -9.16 32.85 -36.54
N ARG A 123 -8.66 31.64 -36.82
CA ARG A 123 -8.86 30.47 -35.96
C ARG A 123 -8.27 30.72 -34.55
N PRO A 124 -9.03 30.48 -33.47
CA PRO A 124 -8.50 30.59 -32.10
C PRO A 124 -7.56 29.43 -31.75
N VAL A 125 -6.44 29.76 -31.11
CA VAL A 125 -5.53 28.84 -30.42
C VAL A 125 -5.68 29.05 -28.92
N TYR A 126 -6.30 28.09 -28.23
CA TYR A 126 -6.57 28.16 -26.79
C TYR A 126 -5.29 27.93 -25.97
N THR A 127 -4.48 28.97 -25.81
CA THR A 127 -3.19 28.89 -25.11
C THR A 127 -3.32 28.50 -23.65
N MET A 128 -4.42 28.92 -23.02
CA MET A 128 -4.78 28.48 -21.68
C MET A 128 -4.79 26.95 -21.53
N GLN A 129 -5.20 26.21 -22.57
CA GLN A 129 -5.23 24.76 -22.57
C GLN A 129 -3.83 24.15 -22.50
N TYR A 130 -2.88 24.71 -23.25
CA TYR A 130 -1.48 24.27 -23.22
C TYR A 130 -0.82 24.57 -21.87
N MET A 131 -1.18 25.69 -21.22
CA MET A 131 -0.74 26.00 -19.86
C MET A 131 -1.28 24.98 -18.85
N GLU A 132 -2.56 24.61 -18.95
CA GLU A 132 -3.16 23.55 -18.13
C GLU A 132 -2.46 22.21 -18.35
N TRP A 133 -2.20 21.82 -19.60
CA TRP A 133 -1.45 20.61 -19.93
C TRP A 133 -0.03 20.60 -19.36
N GLY A 134 0.65 21.75 -19.36
CA GLY A 134 1.99 21.91 -18.78
C GLY A 134 2.06 21.64 -17.27
N ILE A 135 0.91 21.61 -16.57
CA ILE A 135 0.81 21.26 -15.15
C ILE A 135 0.24 19.84 -14.99
N ASN A 136 -0.90 19.56 -15.60
CA ASN A 136 -1.65 18.33 -15.35
C ASN A 136 -1.05 17.10 -16.02
N VAL A 137 -0.40 17.23 -17.19
CA VAL A 137 0.26 16.08 -17.83
C VAL A 137 1.45 15.58 -16.99
N PRO A 138 2.35 16.44 -16.48
CA PRO A 138 3.34 16.02 -15.48
C PRO A 138 2.76 15.32 -14.26
N ILE A 139 1.64 15.83 -13.72
CA ILE A 139 0.98 15.20 -12.58
C ILE A 139 0.52 13.78 -12.94
N MET A 140 -0.13 13.59 -14.10
CA MET A 140 -0.55 12.26 -14.57
C MET A 140 0.64 11.32 -14.81
N LEU A 141 1.78 11.83 -15.29
CA LEU A 141 3.01 11.04 -15.45
C LEU A 141 3.61 10.60 -14.11
N ILE A 142 3.62 11.48 -13.10
CA ILE A 142 4.08 11.13 -11.74
C ILE A 142 3.13 10.10 -11.12
N LEU A 143 1.83 10.34 -11.25
CA LEU A 143 0.80 9.42 -10.76
C LEU A 143 0.96 8.03 -11.40
N SER A 144 1.02 7.94 -12.73
CA SER A 144 1.14 6.65 -13.45
C SER A 144 2.51 5.97 -13.31
N GLY A 145 3.61 6.72 -13.31
CA GLY A 145 4.95 6.15 -13.21
C GLY A 145 5.38 5.88 -11.77
N TYR A 146 5.42 6.92 -10.94
CA TYR A 146 5.93 6.85 -9.58
C TYR A 146 4.91 6.22 -8.63
N CYS A 147 3.68 6.76 -8.57
CA CYS A 147 2.70 6.31 -7.58
C CYS A 147 2.12 4.93 -7.92
N THR A 148 1.78 4.67 -9.20
CA THR A 148 1.12 3.44 -9.62
C THR A 148 2.12 2.29 -9.83
N LEU A 149 3.20 2.54 -10.58
CA LEU A 149 4.17 1.50 -10.97
C LEU A 149 5.39 1.43 -10.05
N GLY A 150 5.56 2.35 -9.09
CA GLY A 150 6.71 2.37 -8.18
C GLY A 150 8.04 2.71 -8.88
N ARG A 151 8.00 3.38 -10.04
CA ARG A 151 9.21 3.76 -10.77
C ARG A 151 9.95 4.87 -10.03
N PRO A 152 11.28 4.85 -9.96
CA PRO A 152 12.03 5.93 -9.30
C PRO A 152 11.81 7.26 -10.04
N LEU A 153 11.72 8.36 -9.30
CA LEU A 153 11.50 9.70 -9.88
C LEU A 153 12.55 10.08 -10.93
N ARG A 154 13.77 9.54 -10.84
CA ARG A 154 14.82 9.74 -11.85
C ARG A 154 14.40 9.18 -13.21
N GLU A 155 13.80 8.00 -13.27
CA GLU A 155 13.28 7.41 -14.51
C GLU A 155 12.07 8.19 -15.03
N VAL A 156 11.15 8.56 -14.13
CA VAL A 156 9.94 9.34 -14.48
C VAL A 156 10.27 10.74 -14.99
N SER A 157 11.37 11.33 -14.50
CA SER A 157 11.75 12.71 -14.81
C SER A 157 12.04 12.97 -16.28
N ARG A 158 12.55 11.97 -17.02
CA ARG A 158 12.94 12.12 -18.44
C ARG A 158 11.72 12.31 -19.34
N PRO A 159 10.76 11.38 -19.43
CA PRO A 159 9.57 11.59 -20.24
C PRO A 159 8.71 12.75 -19.73
N LEU A 160 8.74 13.10 -18.44
CA LEU A 160 8.10 14.31 -17.94
C LEU A 160 8.64 15.58 -18.62
N ILE A 161 9.97 15.75 -18.65
CA ILE A 161 10.58 16.93 -19.30
C ILE A 161 10.30 16.90 -20.80
N VAL A 162 10.53 15.76 -21.46
CA VAL A 162 10.31 15.59 -22.90
C VAL A 162 8.85 15.93 -23.26
N THR A 163 7.89 15.47 -22.46
CA THR A 163 6.47 15.76 -22.63
C THR A 163 6.13 17.24 -22.50
N ASN A 164 6.61 17.90 -21.45
CA ASN A 164 6.40 19.34 -21.32
C ASN A 164 7.01 20.13 -22.50
N VAL A 165 8.21 19.77 -22.92
CA VAL A 165 8.88 20.46 -24.03
C VAL A 165 8.08 20.29 -25.32
N TYR A 166 7.69 19.06 -25.70
CA TYR A 166 6.95 18.89 -26.96
C TYR A 166 5.56 19.53 -26.92
N VAL A 167 4.88 19.59 -25.76
CA VAL A 167 3.60 20.31 -25.62
C VAL A 167 3.78 21.79 -25.93
N ILE A 168 4.86 22.40 -25.44
CA ILE A 168 5.19 23.80 -25.74
C ILE A 168 5.55 23.96 -27.23
N LEU A 169 6.32 23.05 -27.82
CA LEU A 169 6.64 23.09 -29.25
C LEU A 169 5.39 22.97 -30.14
N CYS A 170 4.42 22.13 -29.78
CA CYS A 170 3.13 22.05 -30.47
C CYS A 170 2.36 23.37 -30.40
N TRP A 171 2.40 24.06 -29.26
CA TRP A 171 1.83 25.40 -29.10
C TRP A 171 2.53 26.43 -30.00
N VAL A 172 3.87 26.46 -30.00
CA VAL A 172 4.65 27.37 -30.88
C VAL A 172 4.33 27.10 -32.34
N ALA A 173 4.22 25.84 -32.74
CA ALA A 173 3.88 25.47 -34.11
C ALA A 173 2.51 26.01 -34.53
N THR A 174 1.54 26.11 -33.61
CA THR A 174 0.24 26.74 -33.91
C THR A 174 0.28 28.27 -33.95
N ALA A 175 1.25 28.88 -33.29
CA ALA A 175 1.37 30.33 -33.21
C ALA A 175 2.31 30.93 -34.27
N THR A 176 3.15 30.12 -34.93
CA THR A 176 4.12 30.62 -35.91
C THR A 176 3.51 30.86 -37.29
N GLU A 177 3.94 31.94 -37.94
CA GLU A 177 3.57 32.27 -39.33
C GLU A 177 4.37 31.46 -40.36
N SER A 178 5.52 30.89 -40.00
CA SER A 178 6.33 30.15 -40.98
C SER A 178 5.81 28.73 -41.17
N ALA A 179 5.29 28.41 -42.36
CA ALA A 179 4.81 27.06 -42.68
C ALA A 179 5.92 26.00 -42.52
N PHE A 180 7.15 26.29 -42.94
CA PHE A 180 8.28 25.39 -42.76
C PHE A 180 8.58 25.13 -41.28
N LEU A 181 8.66 26.21 -40.47
CA LEU A 181 8.92 26.09 -39.03
C LEU A 181 7.80 25.33 -38.32
N LYS A 182 6.54 25.59 -38.68
CA LYS A 182 5.36 24.88 -38.16
C LYS A 182 5.49 23.37 -38.36
N TRP A 183 5.69 22.91 -39.60
CA TRP A 183 5.81 21.49 -39.90
C TRP A 183 7.05 20.84 -39.28
N PHE A 184 8.16 21.57 -39.21
CA PHE A 184 9.36 21.11 -38.52
C PHE A 184 9.10 20.90 -37.03
N LEU A 185 8.51 21.87 -36.34
CA LEU A 185 8.17 21.78 -34.91
C LEU A 185 7.19 20.64 -34.63
N ILE A 186 6.17 20.46 -35.48
CA ILE A 186 5.24 19.33 -35.38
C ILE A 186 6.00 18.00 -35.49
N GLY A 187 6.87 17.85 -36.50
CA GLY A 187 7.66 16.64 -36.69
C GLY A 187 8.55 16.32 -35.48
N VAL A 188 9.24 17.34 -34.95
CA VAL A 188 10.05 17.21 -33.73
C VAL A 188 9.19 16.80 -32.53
N SER A 189 8.01 17.40 -32.36
CA SER A 189 7.11 17.06 -31.25
C SER A 189 6.62 15.61 -31.31
N PHE A 190 6.27 15.09 -32.50
CA PHE A 190 5.87 13.69 -32.65
C PHE A 190 7.03 12.71 -32.40
N ALA A 191 8.25 13.06 -32.81
CA ALA A 191 9.43 12.26 -32.50
C ALA A 191 9.70 12.22 -30.98
N MET A 192 9.57 13.36 -30.30
CA MET A 192 9.69 13.45 -28.84
C MET A 192 8.58 12.68 -28.13
N TYR A 193 7.34 12.74 -28.62
CA TYR A 193 6.23 11.94 -28.12
C TYR A 193 6.50 10.44 -28.25
N ALA A 194 6.98 9.97 -29.40
CA ALA A 194 7.31 8.56 -29.62
C ALA A 194 8.40 8.08 -28.65
N TRP A 195 9.43 8.91 -28.43
CA TRP A 195 10.50 8.61 -27.47
C TRP A 195 9.99 8.58 -26.02
N ALA A 196 9.22 9.58 -25.59
CA ALA A 196 8.63 9.58 -24.24
C ALA A 196 7.69 8.37 -24.02
N SER A 197 6.90 8.02 -25.04
CA SER A 197 6.00 6.87 -25.02
C SER A 197 6.74 5.54 -24.92
N TYR A 198 7.86 5.40 -25.63
CA TYR A 198 8.73 4.23 -25.53
C TYR A 198 9.25 4.04 -24.10
N ASP A 199 9.71 5.11 -23.45
CA ASP A 199 10.16 5.07 -22.05
C ASP A 199 9.02 4.65 -21.10
N MET A 200 7.80 5.16 -21.30
CA MET A 200 6.62 4.80 -20.50
C MET A 200 6.19 3.34 -20.69
N LEU A 201 6.22 2.82 -21.91
CA LEU A 201 5.89 1.41 -22.18
C LEU A 201 6.95 0.46 -21.58
N ASN A 202 8.21 0.88 -21.55
CA ASN A 202 9.27 0.15 -20.85
C ASN A 202 9.02 0.07 -19.34
N TRP A 203 8.41 1.09 -18.72
CA TRP A 203 7.99 1.02 -17.31
C TRP A 203 6.97 -0.08 -17.07
N CYS A 204 6.02 -0.25 -18.00
CA CYS A 204 4.98 -1.28 -17.93
C CYS A 204 5.62 -2.67 -18.04
N SER A 205 6.47 -2.90 -19.05
CA SER A 205 7.14 -4.19 -19.22
C SER A 205 8.05 -4.53 -18.04
N ALA A 206 8.81 -3.56 -17.55
CA ALA A 206 9.62 -3.77 -16.36
C ALA A 206 8.76 -4.06 -15.12
N TYR A 207 7.53 -3.52 -15.05
CA TYR A 207 6.67 -3.65 -13.87
C TYR A 207 6.07 -5.05 -13.84
N GLU A 208 5.61 -5.55 -14.99
CA GLU A 208 5.11 -6.92 -15.12
C GLU A 208 6.17 -7.96 -14.72
N ARG A 209 7.44 -7.71 -15.05
CA ARG A 209 8.57 -8.60 -14.69
C ARG A 209 8.93 -8.58 -13.20
N THR A 210 8.83 -7.43 -12.53
CA THR A 210 9.33 -7.27 -11.16
C THR A 210 8.24 -7.26 -10.09
N ALA A 211 7.00 -6.94 -10.45
CA ALA A 211 5.92 -6.81 -9.47
C ALA A 211 5.46 -8.19 -8.96
N PRO A 212 5.26 -8.34 -7.64
CA PRO A 212 4.81 -9.60 -7.08
C PRO A 212 3.39 -9.95 -7.56
N MET A 213 3.12 -11.24 -7.76
CA MET A 213 1.87 -11.72 -8.37
C MET A 213 0.63 -11.37 -7.53
N ASP A 214 0.79 -11.21 -6.23
CA ASP A 214 -0.27 -10.90 -5.29
C ASP A 214 -0.51 -9.40 -5.11
N LEU A 215 0.19 -8.52 -5.85
CA LEU A 215 0.01 -7.07 -5.69
C LEU A 215 -1.44 -6.66 -6.05
N PRO A 216 -2.12 -5.88 -5.19
CA PRO A 216 -3.47 -5.39 -5.48
C PRO A 216 -3.48 -4.59 -6.78
N SER A 217 -4.50 -4.87 -7.60
CA SER A 217 -4.74 -4.23 -8.88
C SER A 217 -3.54 -4.30 -9.85
N ARG A 218 -2.76 -5.40 -9.81
CA ARG A 218 -1.56 -5.59 -10.64
C ARG A 218 -1.79 -5.33 -12.13
N SER A 219 -2.92 -5.74 -12.69
CA SER A 219 -3.24 -5.56 -14.11
C SER A 219 -3.68 -4.13 -14.47
N LEU A 220 -4.37 -3.44 -13.55
CA LEU A 220 -4.87 -2.08 -13.78
C LEU A 220 -3.72 -1.05 -13.81
N ARG A 221 -2.65 -1.30 -13.07
CA ARG A 221 -1.48 -0.40 -12.96
C ARG A 221 -0.78 -0.12 -14.30
N PRO A 222 -0.31 -1.13 -15.07
CA PRO A 222 0.29 -0.90 -16.39
C PRO A 222 -0.74 -0.39 -17.41
N PHE A 223 -2.03 -0.71 -17.24
CA PHE A 223 -3.09 -0.17 -18.07
C PHE A 223 -3.20 1.36 -17.93
N LEU A 224 -2.97 1.94 -16.74
CA LEU A 224 -2.95 3.39 -16.58
C LEU A 224 -1.80 4.06 -17.31
N SER A 225 -0.59 3.51 -17.25
CA SER A 225 0.54 4.12 -17.98
C SER A 225 0.40 3.95 -19.49
N SER A 226 -0.02 2.76 -19.97
CA SER A 226 -0.27 2.50 -21.39
C SER A 226 -1.45 3.31 -21.93
N GLY A 227 -2.52 3.43 -21.13
CA GLY A 227 -3.66 4.28 -21.42
C GLY A 227 -3.26 5.74 -21.56
N LEU A 228 -2.20 6.19 -20.86
CA LEU A 228 -1.78 7.60 -20.89
C LEU A 228 -1.06 7.89 -22.20
N VAL A 229 -0.26 6.93 -22.67
CA VAL A 229 0.35 6.95 -24.01
C VAL A 229 -0.74 7.05 -25.08
N ALA A 230 -1.76 6.19 -25.01
CA ALA A 230 -2.87 6.19 -25.96
C ALA A 230 -3.68 7.49 -25.89
N HIS A 231 -3.91 8.01 -24.69
CA HIS A 231 -4.63 9.27 -24.50
C HIS A 231 -3.88 10.47 -25.10
N LEU A 232 -2.55 10.54 -24.91
CA LEU A 232 -1.71 11.56 -25.53
C LEU A 232 -1.67 11.42 -27.06
N LEU A 233 -1.72 10.19 -27.59
CA LEU A 233 -1.87 9.97 -29.03
C LEU A 233 -3.16 10.57 -29.58
N LEU A 234 -4.28 10.37 -28.88
CA LEU A 234 -5.58 10.91 -29.28
C LEU A 234 -5.55 12.44 -29.34
N TYR A 235 -4.89 13.11 -28.40
CA TYR A 235 -4.64 14.55 -28.51
C TYR A 235 -3.83 14.90 -29.76
N GLY A 236 -2.79 14.14 -30.07
CA GLY A 236 -2.00 14.32 -31.29
C GLY A 236 -2.83 14.16 -32.57
N VAL A 237 -3.76 13.21 -32.61
CA VAL A 237 -4.66 13.00 -33.75
C VAL A 237 -5.62 14.18 -33.92
N VAL A 238 -6.25 14.62 -32.83
CA VAL A 238 -7.14 15.80 -32.83
C VAL A 238 -6.36 17.06 -33.24
N TYR A 239 -5.15 17.24 -32.71
CA TYR A 239 -4.25 18.33 -33.09
C TYR A 239 -3.91 18.30 -34.58
N MET A 240 -3.52 17.15 -35.14
CA MET A 240 -3.19 17.03 -36.55
C MET A 240 -4.40 17.32 -37.44
N ALA A 241 -5.57 16.76 -37.12
CA ALA A 241 -6.81 17.01 -37.85
C ALA A 241 -7.21 18.50 -37.84
N SER A 242 -6.95 19.20 -36.73
CA SER A 242 -7.10 20.66 -36.63
C SER A 242 -6.13 21.41 -37.54
N VAL A 243 -4.83 21.07 -37.46
CA VAL A 243 -3.78 21.74 -38.22
C VAL A 243 -3.95 21.58 -39.73
N VAL A 244 -4.39 20.41 -40.21
CA VAL A 244 -4.65 20.18 -41.65
C VAL A 244 -6.01 20.72 -42.12
N GLY A 245 -6.79 21.36 -41.24
CA GLY A 245 -8.08 21.95 -41.59
C GLY A 245 -9.23 20.95 -41.76
N ILE A 246 -9.03 19.67 -41.44
CA ILE A 246 -10.11 18.65 -41.47
C ILE A 246 -11.15 18.94 -40.38
N MET A 247 -10.71 19.48 -39.24
CA MET A 247 -11.57 19.73 -38.08
C MET A 247 -11.64 21.24 -37.80
N ASP A 248 -12.86 21.77 -37.65
CA ASP A 248 -13.09 23.16 -37.28
C ASP A 248 -12.76 23.45 -35.81
N ALA A 249 -12.66 24.73 -35.44
CA ALA A 249 -12.27 25.13 -34.08
C ALA A 249 -13.27 24.68 -33.01
N HIS A 250 -14.56 24.57 -33.36
CA HIS A 250 -15.60 24.15 -32.43
C HIS A 250 -15.53 22.65 -32.14
N THR A 251 -15.36 21.83 -33.17
CA THR A 251 -15.20 20.37 -33.00
C THR A 251 -13.88 20.04 -32.32
N GLU A 252 -12.81 20.78 -32.60
CA GLU A 252 -11.54 20.68 -31.89
C GLU A 252 -11.72 20.90 -30.39
N ARG A 253 -12.34 22.02 -30.01
CA ARG A 253 -12.57 22.37 -28.61
C ARG A 253 -13.44 21.35 -27.90
N LYS A 254 -14.52 20.87 -28.54
CA LYS A 254 -15.38 19.81 -27.97
C LYS A 254 -14.61 18.51 -27.77
N SER A 255 -13.81 18.10 -28.76
CA SER A 255 -12.97 16.90 -28.70
C SER A 255 -11.97 16.99 -27.56
N PHE A 256 -11.28 18.13 -27.45
CA PHE A 256 -10.35 18.37 -26.36
C PHE A 256 -11.03 18.43 -24.99
N PHE A 257 -12.21 19.04 -24.88
CA PHE A 257 -12.98 19.03 -23.63
C PHE A 257 -13.35 17.60 -23.22
N ALA A 258 -13.90 16.82 -24.16
CA ALA A 258 -14.29 15.43 -23.90
C ALA A 258 -13.08 14.56 -23.50
N LEU A 259 -11.95 14.70 -24.20
CA LEU A 259 -10.71 14.01 -23.86
C LEU A 259 -10.19 14.43 -22.49
N THR A 260 -10.10 15.74 -22.23
CA THR A 260 -9.55 16.32 -20.98
C THR A 260 -10.38 15.90 -19.78
N PHE A 261 -11.69 16.12 -19.84
CA PHE A 261 -12.57 15.83 -18.74
C PHE A 261 -12.75 14.32 -18.55
N GLY A 262 -13.08 13.61 -19.63
CA GLY A 262 -13.38 12.17 -19.58
C GLY A 262 -12.18 11.33 -19.16
N ALA A 263 -10.99 11.59 -19.71
CA ALA A 263 -9.82 10.82 -19.35
C ALA A 263 -9.37 11.12 -17.92
N LYS A 264 -9.27 12.39 -17.49
CA LYS A 264 -8.82 12.73 -16.13
C LYS A 264 -9.78 12.19 -15.06
N LEU A 265 -11.08 12.16 -15.35
CA LEU A 265 -12.07 11.43 -14.55
C LEU A 265 -11.78 9.93 -14.48
N ALA A 266 -11.59 9.28 -15.64
CA ALA A 266 -11.30 7.85 -15.69
C ALA A 266 -10.00 7.50 -14.94
N TYR A 267 -8.95 8.31 -15.08
CA TYR A 267 -7.71 8.19 -14.32
C TYR A 267 -7.98 8.28 -12.82
N SER A 268 -8.69 9.32 -12.38
CA SER A 268 -9.00 9.49 -10.96
C SER A 268 -9.80 8.32 -10.40
N ALA A 269 -10.81 7.85 -11.13
CA ALA A 269 -11.59 6.68 -10.72
C ALA A 269 -10.70 5.45 -10.56
N ALA A 270 -9.81 5.18 -11.51
CA ALA A 270 -8.87 4.08 -11.41
C ALA A 270 -7.90 4.22 -10.23
N PHE A 271 -7.43 5.43 -9.90
CA PHE A 271 -6.63 5.68 -8.69
C PHE A 271 -7.43 5.43 -7.41
N VAL A 272 -8.71 5.80 -7.36
CA VAL A 272 -9.61 5.46 -6.25
C VAL A 272 -9.73 3.94 -6.11
N PHE A 273 -9.92 3.20 -7.22
CA PHE A 273 -9.99 1.74 -7.19
C PHE A 273 -8.70 1.08 -6.70
N ILE A 274 -7.53 1.52 -7.21
CA ILE A 274 -6.23 0.99 -6.75
C ILE A 274 -6.06 1.24 -5.25
N ARG A 275 -6.35 2.46 -4.77
CA ARG A 275 -6.29 2.78 -3.34
C ARG A 275 -7.25 1.91 -2.52
N ALA A 276 -8.50 1.77 -2.96
CA ALA A 276 -9.50 0.99 -2.27
C ALA A 276 -9.09 -0.49 -2.14
N ASP A 277 -8.55 -1.07 -3.21
CA ASP A 277 -8.04 -2.45 -3.23
C ASP A 277 -6.81 -2.61 -2.32
N GLU A 278 -5.87 -1.66 -2.34
CA GLU A 278 -4.74 -1.62 -1.40
C GLU A 278 -5.20 -1.53 0.06
N TYR A 279 -6.18 -0.67 0.35
CA TYR A 279 -6.75 -0.52 1.69
C TYR A 279 -7.48 -1.80 2.12
N HIS A 280 -8.27 -2.40 1.23
CA HIS A 280 -8.99 -3.63 1.54
C HIS A 280 -8.02 -4.79 1.83
N LYS A 281 -6.96 -4.94 1.03
CA LYS A 281 -5.91 -5.95 1.29
C LYS A 281 -5.19 -5.67 2.61
N THR A 282 -4.79 -4.42 2.85
CA THR A 282 -4.12 -4.03 4.10
C THR A 282 -5.01 -4.32 5.32
N LEU A 283 -6.29 -3.94 5.25
CA LEU A 283 -7.26 -4.16 6.31
C LEU A 283 -7.50 -5.65 6.53
N THR A 284 -7.64 -6.43 5.47
CA THR A 284 -7.84 -7.89 5.54
C THR A 284 -6.62 -8.57 6.15
N ASP A 285 -5.42 -8.14 5.80
CA ASP A 285 -4.17 -8.67 6.38
C ASP A 285 -4.04 -8.31 7.87
N VAL A 286 -4.41 -7.10 8.26
CA VAL A 286 -4.45 -6.69 9.67
C VAL A 286 -5.52 -7.47 10.43
N LEU A 287 -6.75 -7.53 9.91
CA LEU A 287 -7.84 -8.30 10.50
C LEU A 287 -7.48 -9.77 10.62
N ARG A 288 -6.82 -10.37 9.62
CA ARG A 288 -6.33 -11.74 9.67
C ARG A 288 -5.29 -11.92 10.77
N LYS A 289 -4.31 -11.02 10.87
CA LYS A 289 -3.30 -11.06 11.95
C LYS A 289 -3.95 -10.95 13.33
N VAL A 290 -4.92 -10.04 13.45
CA VAL A 290 -5.69 -9.85 14.68
C VAL A 290 -6.60 -11.04 14.96
N SER A 291 -7.25 -11.65 13.96
CA SER A 291 -8.12 -12.81 14.16
C SER A 291 -7.33 -14.05 14.56
N VAL A 292 -6.18 -14.31 13.93
CA VAL A 292 -5.30 -15.43 14.32
C VAL A 292 -4.78 -15.23 15.74
N SER A 293 -4.34 -14.00 16.07
CA SER A 293 -3.97 -13.63 17.43
C SER A 293 -5.13 -13.81 18.42
N ASN A 294 -6.32 -13.35 18.05
CA ASN A 294 -7.48 -13.37 18.90
C ASN A 294 -8.04 -14.77 19.05
N VAL A 295 -8.01 -15.65 18.05
CA VAL A 295 -8.48 -17.04 18.23
C VAL A 295 -7.59 -17.77 19.22
N GLY A 296 -6.26 -17.64 19.12
CA GLY A 296 -5.34 -18.21 20.10
C GLY A 296 -5.54 -17.63 21.50
N MET A 297 -5.71 -16.30 21.59
CA MET A 297 -5.90 -15.61 22.87
C MET A 297 -7.30 -15.86 23.47
N ILE A 298 -8.36 -15.88 22.66
CA ILE A 298 -9.73 -16.18 23.08
C ILE A 298 -9.86 -17.66 23.47
N SER A 299 -9.16 -18.58 22.79
CA SER A 299 -9.05 -19.97 23.21
C SER A 299 -8.47 -20.07 24.62
N ILE A 300 -7.39 -19.33 24.88
CA ILE A 300 -6.80 -19.21 26.23
C ILE A 300 -7.78 -18.60 27.24
N LEU A 301 -8.51 -17.54 26.85
CA LEU A 301 -9.46 -16.86 27.75
C LEU A 301 -10.75 -17.64 28.02
N ARG A 302 -11.18 -18.50 27.09
CA ARG A 302 -12.37 -19.34 27.22
C ARG A 302 -12.07 -20.68 27.88
N GLY A 303 -10.84 -21.18 27.78
CA GLY A 303 -10.43 -22.41 28.45
C GLY A 303 -10.18 -22.20 29.95
N SER A 304 -10.49 -23.22 30.75
CA SER A 304 -10.12 -23.27 32.17
C SER A 304 -8.69 -23.77 32.31
N PHE A 305 -7.74 -22.83 32.29
CA PHE A 305 -6.32 -23.11 32.52
C PHE A 305 -5.95 -22.80 33.97
N ASP A 306 -5.15 -23.67 34.57
CA ASP A 306 -4.66 -23.50 35.94
C ASP A 306 -3.51 -22.49 36.02
N ILE A 307 -2.71 -22.38 34.95
CA ILE A 307 -1.46 -21.64 34.91
C ILE A 307 -1.27 -21.06 33.50
N ILE A 308 -0.94 -19.77 33.39
CA ILE A 308 -0.62 -19.10 32.13
C ILE A 308 0.76 -18.45 32.26
N LEU A 309 1.71 -18.92 31.44
CA LEU A 309 3.10 -18.44 31.47
C LEU A 309 3.50 -17.84 30.13
N PRO A 310 4.11 -16.64 30.11
CA PRO A 310 4.85 -16.20 28.94
C PRO A 310 6.08 -17.11 28.76
N CYS A 311 6.42 -17.44 27.52
CA CYS A 311 7.71 -18.04 27.19
C CYS A 311 8.33 -17.35 25.97
N VAL A 312 9.65 -17.39 25.90
CA VAL A 312 10.45 -16.79 24.84
C VAL A 312 11.10 -17.90 24.04
N LEU A 313 10.88 -17.90 22.73
CA LEU A 313 11.53 -18.81 21.82
C LEU A 313 12.94 -18.33 21.54
N ASP A 314 13.93 -19.11 21.94
CA ASP A 314 15.33 -18.83 21.64
C ASP A 314 15.69 -19.17 20.17
N ALA A 315 16.90 -18.82 19.76
CA ALA A 315 17.39 -19.09 18.40
C ALA A 315 17.44 -20.59 18.03
N ALA A 316 17.43 -21.49 19.02
CA ALA A 316 17.37 -22.94 18.81
C ALA A 316 15.94 -23.48 18.74
N GLY A 317 14.93 -22.60 18.83
CA GLY A 317 13.52 -22.98 18.83
C GLY A 317 13.03 -23.54 20.17
N ARG A 318 13.74 -23.29 21.28
CA ARG A 318 13.35 -23.71 22.63
C ARG A 318 12.48 -22.64 23.27
N CYS A 319 11.30 -23.02 23.76
CA CYS A 319 10.40 -22.15 24.54
C CYS A 319 10.91 -22.08 25.98
N LYS A 320 11.66 -21.02 26.30
CA LYS A 320 12.21 -20.75 27.63
C LYS A 320 11.25 -19.91 28.45
N LEU A 321 11.03 -20.30 29.70
CA LEU A 321 10.34 -19.47 30.67
C LEU A 321 11.21 -18.26 31.06
N PRO A 322 10.64 -17.09 31.37
CA PRO A 322 11.41 -15.93 31.78
C PRO A 322 12.14 -16.19 33.11
N ASP A 323 13.24 -15.47 33.34
CA ASP A 323 13.98 -15.56 34.62
C ASP A 323 13.24 -14.85 35.78
N LYS A 324 12.29 -13.96 35.44
CA LYS A 324 11.50 -13.18 36.41
C LYS A 324 10.27 -13.95 36.85
N TYR A 325 10.09 -14.06 38.17
CA TYR A 325 8.96 -14.73 38.80
C TYR A 325 7.61 -14.06 38.52
N SER A 326 6.64 -14.86 38.06
CA SER A 326 5.21 -14.54 38.10
C SER A 326 4.51 -15.42 39.13
N GLY A 327 3.32 -15.02 39.61
CA GLY A 327 2.54 -15.83 40.56
C GLY A 327 2.21 -17.23 40.02
N ASP A 328 1.91 -17.31 38.71
CA ASP A 328 1.67 -18.57 38.00
C ASP A 328 2.93 -19.43 37.92
N MET A 329 4.12 -18.82 37.79
CA MET A 329 5.37 -19.58 37.78
C MET A 329 5.64 -20.21 39.14
N THR A 330 5.41 -19.48 40.24
CA THR A 330 5.49 -20.03 41.60
C THR A 330 4.48 -21.16 41.83
N LYS A 331 3.27 -21.05 41.26
CA LYS A 331 2.26 -22.11 41.30
C LYS A 331 2.75 -23.36 40.56
N LEU A 332 3.35 -23.20 39.37
CA LEU A 332 3.95 -24.32 38.63
C LEU A 332 5.09 -24.98 39.41
N GLU A 333 6.02 -24.20 39.97
CA GLU A 333 7.13 -24.73 40.78
C GLU A 333 6.64 -25.52 41.98
N LYS A 334 5.60 -25.03 42.68
CA LYS A 334 5.00 -25.74 43.81
C LYS A 334 4.42 -27.08 43.40
N ILE A 335 3.78 -27.15 42.22
CA ILE A 335 3.24 -28.40 41.69
C ILE A 335 4.37 -29.35 41.27
N LEU A 336 5.45 -28.85 40.66
CA LEU A 336 6.54 -29.70 40.17
C LEU A 336 7.55 -30.10 41.26
N GLY A 337 7.66 -29.31 42.33
CA GLY A 337 8.60 -29.51 43.43
C GLY A 337 10.04 -29.09 43.13
N TYR A 338 10.28 -28.36 42.02
CA TYR A 338 11.58 -27.80 41.64
C TYR A 338 11.43 -26.46 40.91
N GLY A 339 12.52 -25.68 40.83
CA GLY A 339 12.53 -24.37 40.18
C GLY A 339 12.39 -24.46 38.65
N VAL A 340 11.55 -23.61 38.06
CA VAL A 340 11.26 -23.59 36.61
C VAL A 340 11.67 -22.27 35.95
N SER A 341 12.12 -21.28 36.71
CA SER A 341 12.65 -20.02 36.17
C SER A 341 13.79 -20.27 35.18
N GLY A 342 13.72 -19.65 33.99
CA GLY A 342 14.69 -19.83 32.91
C GLY A 342 14.67 -21.22 32.24
N ALA A 343 13.84 -22.16 32.74
CA ALA A 343 13.79 -23.51 32.23
C ALA A 343 13.16 -23.55 30.83
N ASN A 344 13.63 -24.48 30.01
CA ASN A 344 12.98 -24.79 28.74
C ASN A 344 11.75 -25.67 29.01
N LEU A 345 10.60 -25.26 28.48
CA LEU A 345 9.33 -25.92 28.72
C LEU A 345 9.34 -27.39 28.30
N LYS A 346 10.12 -27.72 27.26
CA LYS A 346 10.36 -29.10 26.82
C LYS A 346 10.93 -29.96 27.94
N ASP A 347 11.81 -29.43 28.77
CA ASP A 347 12.53 -30.19 29.79
C ASP A 347 11.66 -30.54 30.99
N LEU A 348 10.51 -29.87 31.16
CA LEU A 348 9.51 -30.16 32.17
C LEU A 348 8.67 -31.42 31.82
N LEU A 349 8.62 -31.80 30.54
CA LEU A 349 7.79 -32.92 30.06
C LEU A 349 8.41 -34.29 30.38
N ALA A 350 7.56 -35.25 30.70
CA ALA A 350 7.94 -36.59 31.14
C ALA A 350 8.24 -37.52 29.95
N GLY A 351 9.52 -37.86 29.78
CA GLY A 351 10.00 -38.84 28.78
C GLY A 351 10.29 -38.24 27.40
N ASP A 352 11.11 -38.95 26.61
CA ASP A 352 11.63 -38.45 25.34
C ASP A 352 10.56 -38.32 24.23
N GLU A 353 9.53 -39.16 24.27
CA GLU A 353 8.41 -39.11 23.32
C GLU A 353 7.62 -37.80 23.46
N GLN A 354 7.23 -37.44 24.69
CA GLN A 354 6.52 -36.19 24.99
C GLN A 354 7.36 -34.96 24.60
N LYS A 355 8.68 -35.02 24.86
CA LYS A 355 9.63 -33.99 24.45
C LYS A 355 9.71 -33.83 22.93
N LYS A 356 9.64 -34.94 22.18
CA LYS A 356 9.62 -34.94 20.71
C LYS A 356 8.32 -34.36 20.18
N ASP A 357 7.18 -34.78 20.74
CA ASP A 357 5.85 -34.28 20.35
C ASP A 357 5.70 -32.79 20.61
N PHE A 358 6.17 -32.31 21.76
CA PHE A 358 6.19 -30.88 22.06
C PHE A 358 7.05 -30.08 21.08
N SER A 359 8.22 -30.60 20.69
CA SER A 359 9.07 -29.92 19.70
C SER A 359 8.37 -29.82 18.34
N ALA A 360 7.61 -30.86 17.96
CA ALA A 360 6.80 -30.85 16.74
C ALA A 360 5.60 -29.89 16.86
N TYR A 361 4.97 -29.83 18.04
CA TYR A 361 3.86 -28.94 18.35
C TYR A 361 4.28 -27.47 18.26
N VAL A 362 5.38 -27.08 18.92
CA VAL A 362 5.96 -25.72 18.85
C VAL A 362 6.26 -25.35 17.40
N ARG A 363 6.89 -26.25 16.64
CA ARG A 363 7.20 -26.01 15.22
C ARG A 363 5.94 -25.80 14.39
N ASN A 364 4.87 -26.57 14.63
CA ASN A 364 3.60 -26.42 13.93
C ASN A 364 2.92 -25.08 14.27
N VAL A 365 2.89 -24.72 15.56
CA VAL A 365 2.33 -23.45 16.05
C VAL A 365 3.06 -22.25 15.45
N LEU A 366 4.39 -22.28 15.43
CA LEU A 366 5.20 -21.22 14.78
C LEU A 366 4.94 -21.17 13.27
N ARG A 367 4.89 -22.32 12.61
CA ARG A 367 4.59 -22.39 11.17
C ARG A 367 3.21 -21.84 10.85
N GLN A 368 2.21 -22.06 11.70
CA GLN A 368 0.87 -21.49 11.55
C GLN A 368 0.86 -19.96 11.73
N ALA A 369 1.64 -19.45 12.70
CA ALA A 369 1.78 -18.01 12.91
C ALA A 369 2.59 -17.33 11.79
N ASP A 370 3.59 -18.00 11.24
CA ASP A 370 4.47 -17.46 10.19
C ASP A 370 3.87 -17.60 8.78
N CYS A 371 2.99 -18.59 8.55
CA CYS A 371 2.33 -18.83 7.26
C CYS A 371 0.79 -18.71 7.33
N PRO A 372 0.22 -17.56 7.71
CA PRO A 372 -1.22 -17.39 7.81
C PRO A 372 -1.94 -17.47 6.44
N GLN A 373 -1.21 -17.38 5.32
CA GLN A 373 -1.78 -17.51 3.97
C GLN A 373 -2.21 -18.95 3.61
N ALA A 374 -1.61 -19.98 4.21
CA ALA A 374 -1.91 -21.38 3.89
C ALA A 374 -3.32 -21.82 4.32
N PHE A 375 -3.93 -21.10 5.27
CA PHE A 375 -5.29 -21.37 5.76
C PHE A 375 -6.38 -21.19 4.68
N ASN A 376 -6.19 -20.28 3.72
CA ASN A 376 -7.20 -20.04 2.68
C ASN A 376 -6.96 -20.84 1.40
N SER A 377 -5.73 -21.17 1.03
CA SER A 377 -5.50 -22.10 -0.07
C SER A 377 -6.01 -23.51 0.26
N ALA A 378 -6.01 -23.90 1.54
CA ALA A 378 -6.59 -25.18 1.98
C ALA A 378 -8.13 -25.20 2.00
N THR A 379 -8.81 -24.05 2.05
CA THR A 379 -10.29 -23.99 2.06
C THR A 379 -10.92 -23.48 0.76
N LEU A 380 -10.15 -22.91 -0.18
CA LEU A 380 -10.71 -22.32 -1.41
C LEU A 380 -9.95 -22.60 -2.72
N SER A 381 -8.87 -23.41 -2.72
CA SER A 381 -8.26 -23.87 -3.98
C SER A 381 -8.56 -25.35 -4.25
N THR A 382 -9.64 -25.62 -4.99
CA THR A 382 -9.76 -26.84 -5.83
C THR A 382 -8.92 -26.74 -7.10
N GLN A 383 -8.29 -25.60 -7.39
CA GLN A 383 -7.39 -25.42 -8.54
C GLN A 383 -6.21 -24.51 -8.14
N GLY A 384 -4.99 -25.03 -8.32
CA GLY A 384 -3.72 -24.51 -7.78
C GLY A 384 -3.34 -23.08 -8.22
N ALA A 385 -2.29 -22.47 -7.68
CA ALA A 385 -1.15 -23.02 -6.97
C ALA A 385 -0.44 -21.92 -6.15
N TRP A 386 -0.02 -22.24 -4.93
CA TRP A 386 1.30 -21.96 -4.33
C TRP A 386 1.56 -23.16 -3.41
N SER A 387 2.62 -23.91 -3.70
CA SER A 387 2.97 -25.14 -2.99
C SER A 387 3.94 -24.81 -1.85
N CYS A 388 3.43 -24.71 -0.62
CA CYS A 388 4.16 -25.35 0.47
C CYS A 388 4.23 -26.83 0.06
N ASP A 389 5.43 -27.39 -0.07
CA ASP A 389 5.62 -28.81 -0.42
C ASP A 389 4.55 -29.65 0.26
N SER A 390 3.89 -30.47 -0.55
CA SER A 390 2.62 -31.19 -0.32
C SER A 390 2.64 -32.22 0.81
N GLY A 391 3.42 -32.00 1.86
CA GLY A 391 3.16 -32.57 3.17
C GLY A 391 1.94 -31.88 3.76
N ALA A 392 0.85 -32.64 3.90
CA ALA A 392 -0.38 -32.24 4.57
C ALA A 392 -0.11 -31.22 5.69
N MET A 393 -0.76 -30.05 5.66
CA MET A 393 -0.75 -29.21 6.85
C MET A 393 -1.27 -30.07 8.01
N PRO A 394 -0.49 -30.28 9.09
CA PRO A 394 -1.00 -30.92 10.27
C PRO A 394 -2.23 -30.13 10.73
N PRO A 395 -3.18 -30.80 11.41
CA PRO A 395 -4.35 -30.16 11.96
C PRO A 395 -3.97 -28.91 12.76
N ILE A 396 -4.91 -27.97 12.81
CA ILE A 396 -4.79 -26.76 13.62
C ILE A 396 -4.56 -27.24 15.05
N ALA A 397 -3.31 -27.15 15.50
CA ALA A 397 -2.94 -27.79 16.75
C ALA A 397 -3.37 -26.86 17.86
N GLN A 398 -4.62 -27.04 18.30
CA GLN A 398 -5.19 -26.23 19.36
C GLN A 398 -4.59 -26.67 20.69
N VAL A 399 -4.38 -27.97 20.91
CA VAL A 399 -4.01 -28.49 22.23
C VAL A 399 -3.04 -29.68 22.13
N LEU A 400 -2.03 -29.70 23.00
CA LEU A 400 -1.15 -30.85 23.23
C LEU A 400 -1.46 -31.47 24.60
N HIS A 401 -1.97 -32.69 24.62
CA HIS A 401 -2.05 -33.47 25.86
C HIS A 401 -0.73 -34.17 26.12
N SER A 402 -0.12 -33.87 27.25
CA SER A 402 1.19 -34.39 27.64
C SER A 402 1.22 -34.80 29.11
N LYS A 403 2.38 -35.27 29.57
CA LYS A 403 2.64 -35.54 30.98
C LYS A 403 3.81 -34.71 31.44
N ILE A 404 3.70 -34.04 32.58
CA ILE A 404 4.78 -33.26 33.19
C ILE A 404 5.40 -34.08 34.33
N GLN A 405 6.72 -34.03 34.47
CA GLN A 405 7.45 -34.80 35.48
C GLN A 405 7.65 -33.97 36.75
N GLN A 406 7.17 -34.49 37.89
CA GLN A 406 7.45 -33.93 39.22
C GLN A 406 8.80 -34.44 39.77
N LYS A 407 9.34 -33.73 40.77
CA LYS A 407 10.56 -34.13 41.49
C LYS A 407 10.47 -35.52 42.13
N SER A 408 9.28 -35.93 42.54
CA SER A 408 8.96 -37.26 43.08
C SER A 408 8.97 -38.38 42.03
N GLN A 409 9.30 -38.08 40.77
CA GLN A 409 9.12 -38.94 39.59
C GLN A 409 7.67 -39.29 39.25
N GLN A 410 6.70 -38.74 39.98
CA GLN A 410 5.29 -38.84 39.61
C GLN A 410 5.02 -38.05 38.32
N LYS A 411 4.20 -38.61 37.45
CA LYS A 411 3.82 -38.01 36.17
C LYS A 411 2.41 -37.44 36.30
N LEU A 412 2.24 -36.16 36.03
CA LEU A 412 0.93 -35.50 36.02
C LEU A 412 0.44 -35.39 34.58
N ASN A 413 -0.82 -35.75 34.33
CA ASN A 413 -1.44 -35.48 33.04
C ASN A 413 -1.69 -33.97 32.91
N THR A 414 -1.25 -33.38 31.81
CA THR A 414 -1.37 -31.94 31.58
C THR A 414 -1.74 -31.65 30.15
N THR A 415 -2.70 -30.75 30.00
CA THR A 415 -3.13 -30.22 28.72
C THR A 415 -2.42 -28.88 28.51
N LEU A 416 -1.68 -28.78 27.41
CA LEU A 416 -0.86 -27.61 27.08
C LEU A 416 -1.40 -26.95 25.81
N HIS A 417 -1.70 -25.65 25.91
CA HIS A 417 -2.06 -24.81 24.78
C HIS A 417 -0.96 -23.76 24.58
N LEU A 418 -0.41 -23.66 23.36
CA LEU A 418 0.55 -22.61 22.99
C LEU A 418 -0.10 -21.61 22.04
N SER A 419 0.05 -20.32 22.34
CA SER A 419 -0.33 -19.23 21.45
C SER A 419 0.87 -18.34 21.15
N VAL A 420 1.10 -18.00 19.88
CA VAL A 420 2.17 -17.07 19.49
C VAL A 420 1.68 -15.65 19.76
N VAL A 421 2.48 -14.88 20.50
CA VAL A 421 2.24 -13.44 20.64
C VAL A 421 2.63 -12.79 19.32
N PRO A 422 1.71 -12.07 18.65
CA PRO A 422 2.06 -11.34 17.43
C PRO A 422 3.20 -10.38 17.74
N ARG A 423 4.22 -10.38 16.89
CA ARG A 423 5.23 -9.31 16.98
C ARG A 423 4.54 -7.99 16.69
N SER A 424 4.69 -7.03 17.59
CA SER A 424 4.40 -5.65 17.23
C SER A 424 5.39 -5.25 16.13
N ALA A 425 4.98 -4.38 15.21
CA ALA A 425 5.87 -3.87 14.16
C ALA A 425 7.13 -3.17 14.74
N LEU A 426 7.07 -2.78 16.02
CA LEU A 426 8.12 -2.08 16.75
C LEU A 426 9.05 -3.03 17.53
N SER A 427 8.65 -4.28 17.82
CA SER A 427 9.53 -5.25 18.46
C SER A 427 10.39 -5.98 17.42
N LEU A 428 11.45 -5.30 16.97
CA LEU A 428 12.56 -5.86 16.18
C LEU A 428 13.40 -6.89 16.96
N GLY A 429 12.97 -7.31 18.15
CA GLY A 429 13.60 -8.36 18.92
C GLY A 429 13.68 -9.66 18.11
N LYS A 430 14.86 -10.28 18.10
CA LYS A 430 15.10 -11.56 17.41
C LYS A 430 14.21 -12.68 17.94
N GLU A 431 13.75 -12.57 19.18
CA GLU A 431 13.05 -13.62 19.90
C GLU A 431 11.54 -13.61 19.58
N ARG A 432 10.91 -14.79 19.58
CA ARG A 432 9.44 -14.90 19.47
C ARG A 432 8.88 -15.05 20.86
N GLN A 433 7.85 -14.30 21.19
CA GLN A 433 7.12 -14.50 22.43
C GLN A 433 5.94 -15.45 22.19
N LEU A 434 5.69 -16.31 23.15
CA LEU A 434 4.63 -17.30 23.19
C LEU A 434 3.94 -17.20 24.55
N VAL A 435 2.69 -17.64 24.61
CA VAL A 435 1.96 -17.85 25.86
C VAL A 435 1.65 -19.34 25.96
N ALA A 436 2.10 -19.96 27.04
CA ALA A 436 1.84 -21.34 27.40
C ALA A 436 0.78 -21.42 28.49
N ALA A 437 -0.36 -22.02 28.18
CA ALA A 437 -1.44 -22.24 29.13
C ALA A 437 -1.53 -23.72 29.50
N PHE A 438 -1.51 -24.03 30.80
CA PHE A 438 -1.53 -25.38 31.35
C PHE A 438 -2.86 -25.63 32.04
N GLN A 439 -3.43 -26.80 31.81
CA GLN A 439 -4.51 -27.36 32.60
C GLN A 439 -4.06 -28.72 33.13
N ILE A 440 -3.98 -28.84 34.46
CA ILE A 440 -3.40 -29.99 35.14
C ILE A 440 -4.56 -30.86 35.64
N ALA A 441 -4.61 -32.11 35.19
CA ALA A 441 -5.62 -33.04 35.67
C ALA A 441 -5.24 -33.50 37.07
N THR A 442 -6.07 -33.14 38.06
CA THR A 442 -5.94 -33.68 39.42
C THR A 442 -6.55 -35.07 39.41
N GLU A 443 -5.73 -36.11 39.50
CA GLU A 443 -6.24 -37.48 39.69
C GLU A 443 -6.92 -37.55 41.06
N GLY A 444 -8.25 -37.56 41.06
CA GLY A 444 -9.05 -37.76 42.25
C GLY A 444 -8.74 -39.13 42.84
N PRO A 445 -8.51 -39.26 44.16
CA PRO A 445 -8.05 -40.52 44.77
C PRO A 445 -9.06 -41.69 44.73
N ASN A 446 -10.22 -41.58 44.06
CA ASN A 446 -11.27 -42.61 44.09
C ASN A 446 -12.15 -42.74 42.83
N ASP A 447 -11.79 -42.13 41.68
CA ASP A 447 -12.67 -42.17 40.51
C ASP A 447 -12.50 -43.48 39.72
N GLN A 448 -13.25 -44.50 40.14
CA GLN A 448 -13.53 -45.69 39.34
C GLN A 448 -14.38 -45.29 38.12
N GLU A 449 -13.78 -45.33 36.93
CA GLU A 449 -14.41 -45.60 35.62
C GLU A 449 -15.76 -44.92 35.32
N GLU A 450 -15.96 -43.65 35.67
CA GLU A 450 -17.01 -42.85 35.01
C GLU A 450 -16.44 -42.29 33.69
N PRO A 451 -17.06 -42.53 32.52
CA PRO A 451 -16.49 -42.12 31.24
C PRO A 451 -16.42 -40.59 31.20
N ALA A 452 -15.19 -40.07 31.21
CA ALA A 452 -14.79 -38.66 31.22
C ALA A 452 -15.19 -37.87 29.95
N ALA A 453 -16.47 -37.94 29.57
CA ALA A 453 -17.04 -37.30 28.38
C ALA A 453 -17.74 -35.97 28.68
N ALA A 454 -17.92 -35.60 29.94
CA ALA A 454 -18.60 -34.36 30.31
C ALA A 454 -17.59 -33.23 30.56
N ALA A 455 -17.56 -32.26 29.65
CA ALA A 455 -16.92 -30.94 29.76
C ALA A 455 -15.44 -30.80 29.35
N VAL A 456 -14.83 -31.76 28.65
CA VAL A 456 -13.69 -31.44 27.80
C VAL A 456 -14.24 -30.82 26.51
N THR A 457 -14.00 -29.53 26.33
CA THR A 457 -14.25 -28.85 25.07
C THR A 457 -13.60 -29.66 23.93
N ASN A 458 -14.36 -29.97 22.87
CA ASN A 458 -13.97 -30.83 21.75
C ASN A 458 -12.81 -30.22 20.92
N PHE A 459 -11.62 -30.13 21.50
CA PHE A 459 -10.40 -29.72 20.81
C PHE A 459 -9.68 -30.96 20.27
N GLU A 460 -9.25 -30.90 19.01
CA GLU A 460 -8.47 -31.99 18.41
C GLU A 460 -7.10 -32.11 19.10
N THR A 461 -6.77 -33.30 19.58
CA THR A 461 -5.47 -33.61 20.20
C THR A 461 -4.38 -33.69 19.13
N PHE A 462 -3.31 -32.92 19.30
CA PHE A 462 -2.13 -33.04 18.43
C PHE A 462 -1.32 -34.33 18.73
N LYS A 463 -0.99 -35.12 17.70
CA LYS A 463 -0.06 -36.27 17.76
C LYS A 463 0.92 -36.22 16.59
N ALA A 464 2.23 -36.19 16.86
CA ALA A 464 3.25 -35.96 15.82
C ALA A 464 3.39 -37.10 14.79
N GLY A 465 2.80 -38.28 15.04
CA GLY A 465 2.91 -39.47 14.20
C GLY A 465 1.65 -39.89 13.42
N GLN A 466 0.49 -39.26 13.66
CA GLN A 466 -0.74 -39.55 12.90
C GLN A 466 -0.92 -38.50 11.80
N SER A 467 -0.25 -38.68 10.66
CA SER A 467 -0.66 -37.97 9.45
C SER A 467 -2.00 -38.54 8.99
N SER A 468 -3.08 -37.79 9.10
CA SER A 468 -4.40 -38.22 8.61
C SER A 468 -4.40 -38.31 7.08
N MET A 469 -3.96 -39.45 6.54
CA MET A 469 -4.27 -39.83 5.15
C MET A 469 -5.68 -40.45 5.00
N GLY A 470 -6.48 -40.48 6.06
CA GLY A 470 -7.86 -40.97 6.03
C GLY A 470 -8.87 -39.84 5.78
N GLY A 471 -9.31 -39.69 4.53
CA GLY A 471 -10.45 -38.82 4.20
C GLY A 471 -11.75 -39.36 4.78
N SER A 472 -12.22 -38.77 5.88
CA SER A 472 -13.51 -39.06 6.49
C SER A 472 -14.15 -37.73 6.90
N THR A 473 -14.99 -37.19 6.02
CA THR A 473 -15.87 -36.05 6.29
C THR A 473 -16.99 -36.48 7.24
N ALA A 474 -16.88 -36.12 8.53
CA ALA A 474 -18.00 -36.14 9.46
C ALA A 474 -18.23 -34.71 9.99
N ASN A 475 -19.37 -34.12 9.63
CA ASN A 475 -19.83 -32.84 10.18
C ASN A 475 -20.26 -33.03 11.65
N PRO A 476 -19.90 -32.15 12.58
CA PRO A 476 -20.42 -32.21 13.93
C PRO A 476 -21.82 -31.56 13.99
N THR A 477 -22.83 -32.35 14.38
CA THR A 477 -24.14 -31.88 14.83
C THR A 477 -24.03 -31.25 16.22
N SER A 478 -24.51 -30.01 16.37
CA SER A 478 -24.53 -29.28 17.64
C SER A 478 -25.88 -29.42 18.35
N GLU A 479 -25.89 -30.00 19.55
CA GLU A 479 -26.96 -29.80 20.54
C GLU A 479 -26.35 -29.58 21.93
N GLY A 480 -26.90 -28.62 22.67
CA GLY A 480 -26.60 -28.38 24.10
C GLY A 480 -25.78 -27.11 24.39
N SER A 481 -26.45 -25.95 24.44
CA SER A 481 -25.83 -24.70 24.92
C SER A 481 -25.84 -24.62 26.44
N SER A 482 -24.69 -24.77 27.10
CA SER A 482 -24.47 -24.25 28.45
C SER A 482 -23.86 -22.84 28.35
N HIS A 483 -24.42 -21.90 29.10
CA HIS A 483 -24.01 -20.49 29.10
C HIS A 483 -22.58 -20.34 29.62
N GLY A 484 -21.62 -20.24 28.70
CA GLY A 484 -20.27 -19.73 29.00
C GLY A 484 -20.30 -18.21 29.15
N ILE A 485 -19.73 -17.71 30.25
CA ILE A 485 -19.54 -16.28 30.50
C ILE A 485 -18.67 -15.69 29.38
N VAL A 486 -19.23 -14.73 28.63
CA VAL A 486 -18.51 -14.00 27.58
C VAL A 486 -17.68 -12.91 28.24
N ALA A 487 -16.36 -13.09 28.30
CA ALA A 487 -15.44 -12.03 28.74
C ALA A 487 -15.51 -10.84 27.77
N ASN A 488 -15.67 -9.64 28.32
CA ASN A 488 -15.76 -8.38 27.58
C ASN A 488 -14.35 -7.90 27.17
N LEU A 489 -14.20 -7.36 25.96
CA LEU A 489 -12.93 -6.86 25.40
C LEU A 489 -12.24 -5.83 26.32
N ALA A 490 -12.98 -5.18 27.22
CA ALA A 490 -12.49 -4.20 28.19
C ALA A 490 -11.60 -4.80 29.31
N ASP A 491 -11.59 -6.12 29.52
CA ASP A 491 -10.76 -6.76 30.58
C ASP A 491 -9.33 -7.12 30.10
N LEU A 492 -9.00 -6.93 28.82
CA LEU A 492 -7.66 -7.17 28.28
C LEU A 492 -6.57 -6.25 28.87
N THR A 493 -6.93 -5.05 29.29
CA THR A 493 -6.02 -4.11 29.98
C THR A 493 -5.70 -4.54 31.42
N LYS A 494 -6.55 -5.37 32.06
CA LYS A 494 -6.33 -5.88 33.42
C LYS A 494 -5.40 -7.10 33.50
N LEU A 495 -5.15 -7.77 32.37
CA LEU A 495 -4.24 -8.91 32.26
C LEU A 495 -2.76 -8.52 32.05
N GLY A 496 -2.40 -7.25 32.28
CA GLY A 496 -1.01 -6.80 32.21
C GLY A 496 -0.45 -6.61 30.80
N ALA A 497 -1.29 -6.59 29.76
CA ALA A 497 -0.87 -6.28 28.39
C ALA A 497 -0.20 -4.88 28.28
N SER A 498 -0.61 -3.92 29.10
CA SER A 498 0.05 -2.61 29.21
C SER A 498 1.46 -2.68 29.80
N GLY A 499 1.78 -3.71 30.59
CA GLY A 499 3.12 -3.94 31.15
C GLY A 499 4.07 -4.70 30.23
N MET A 500 3.56 -5.51 29.29
CA MET A 500 4.38 -6.21 28.28
C MET A 500 4.70 -5.35 27.05
N LEU A 501 3.91 -4.30 26.79
CA LEU A 501 4.14 -3.32 25.72
C LEU A 501 4.81 -2.02 26.21
N GLY A 502 5.03 -1.88 27.52
CA GLY A 502 5.79 -0.78 28.09
C GLY A 502 7.25 -0.89 27.67
N THR A 503 7.69 0.02 26.80
CA THR A 503 9.11 0.32 26.60
C THR A 503 9.77 0.61 27.95
N PRO A 504 10.96 0.06 28.24
CA PRO A 504 11.71 0.52 29.41
C PRO A 504 11.91 2.02 29.27
N GLU A 505 11.55 2.78 30.31
CA GLU A 505 11.88 4.20 30.42
C GLU A 505 13.38 4.36 30.14
N PHE A 506 13.71 4.93 28.99
CA PHE A 506 15.03 5.49 28.76
C PHE A 506 15.13 6.68 29.71
N THR A 507 15.92 6.52 30.78
CA THR A 507 16.35 7.63 31.63
C THR A 507 17.09 8.64 30.76
N ASP A 508 16.51 9.83 30.62
CA ASP A 508 17.07 11.03 30.00
C ASP A 508 18.30 11.54 30.80
N GLU A 509 19.42 10.84 30.71
CA GLU A 509 20.74 11.33 31.14
C GLU A 509 21.75 11.24 29.99
N ALA A 510 21.49 11.96 28.91
CA ALA A 510 22.50 12.29 27.90
C ALA A 510 22.02 13.41 26.95
N SER A 511 21.69 14.59 27.49
CA SER A 511 21.45 15.81 26.71
C SER A 511 22.33 16.97 27.18
N GLU A 512 23.59 16.69 27.50
CA GLU A 512 24.63 17.71 27.65
C GLU A 512 25.90 17.25 26.92
N TYR A 513 25.94 17.42 25.60
CA TYR A 513 27.14 17.86 24.88
C TYR A 513 26.80 18.06 23.40
N TRP A 514 27.41 19.07 22.79
CA TRP A 514 27.31 19.49 21.38
C TRP A 514 26.38 20.66 21.08
N GLY A 515 26.76 21.82 21.61
CA GLY A 515 26.64 23.09 20.90
C GLY A 515 27.94 23.89 21.03
N HIS A 516 28.80 23.86 20.00
CA HIS A 516 29.48 25.06 19.46
C HIS A 516 30.42 24.74 18.27
N THR A 517 30.04 25.28 17.10
CA THR A 517 30.84 26.02 16.10
C THR A 517 32.23 25.53 15.68
N ALA A 518 32.39 25.28 14.38
CA ALA A 518 33.43 25.93 13.56
C ALA A 518 33.06 25.85 12.06
N SER A 519 32.83 27.03 11.47
CA SER A 519 33.12 27.34 10.08
C SER A 519 34.62 27.13 9.81
N ASP A 520 34.98 26.51 8.69
CA ASP A 520 35.87 27.16 7.72
C ASP A 520 36.10 26.36 6.42
N GLU A 521 36.34 27.19 5.42
CA GLU A 521 36.67 27.07 4.01
C GLU A 521 37.68 26.00 3.53
N SER A 522 37.41 25.55 2.29
CA SER A 522 38.35 25.46 1.14
C SER A 522 39.40 24.33 1.02
N SER A 523 39.30 23.62 -0.11
CA SER A 523 40.35 23.03 -1.00
C SER A 523 39.72 21.80 -1.68
N GLN A 524 39.33 21.76 -2.95
CA GLN A 524 40.06 21.98 -4.22
C GLN A 524 41.35 21.15 -4.35
N LYS A 525 41.38 20.32 -5.42
CA LYS A 525 42.44 19.43 -5.95
C LYS A 525 42.53 18.06 -5.24
N ASP A 526 42.60 16.88 -5.88
CA ASP A 526 43.03 16.49 -7.23
C ASP A 526 42.27 15.22 -7.66
N PHE A 527 41.94 15.09 -8.96
CA PHE A 527 41.74 13.77 -9.59
C PHE A 527 42.23 13.82 -11.04
N ALA A 528 43.47 13.40 -11.22
CA ALA A 528 44.03 12.92 -12.48
C ALA A 528 44.73 11.59 -12.18
N GLY A 529 44.57 10.60 -13.06
CA GLY A 529 45.50 9.47 -13.16
C GLY A 529 44.87 8.08 -13.11
N ASP A 530 44.55 7.58 -14.29
CA ASP A 530 44.85 6.24 -14.82
C ASP A 530 44.29 4.97 -14.15
N ARG A 531 43.54 4.19 -14.95
CA ARG A 531 43.98 2.87 -15.44
C ARG A 531 43.05 2.30 -16.53
N MET A 532 43.71 1.92 -17.64
CA MET A 532 43.34 1.01 -18.75
C MET A 532 42.17 1.36 -19.66
#